data_AF-A0A923U5M7-F1
#
_entry.id   AF-A0A923U5M7-F1
#
_cell.length_a   1.000
_cell.length_b   1.000
_cell.length_c   1.000
_cell.angle_alpha   90.00
_cell.angle_beta   90.00
_cell.angle_gamma   90.00
#
_symmetry.space_group_name_H-M   'P 1'
#
loop_
_entity.id
_entity.type
_entity.pdbx_description
1 polymer ?
#
loop_
_entity_poly.entity_id
_entity_poly.type
_entity_poly.pdbx_seq_one_letter_code
_entity_poly.pdbx_strand_id
1 'polypeptide(L)'
;MQKFEDLFRHAYAVFDGGVATELYERGFYINRPFEELNVSHGRDVAGVHESYVDAGAMMVTTNSFSLTSPQLDKFDIKARQSELLQASIRIAAQAVKSKGGEAKVGLTLGPMAVLIEPLGPTSREEVRQEYENLTRFAMEAPLYDFYILETFSNLDELDAAIDGIRRIDIQRPILASITAMSSETHLLQNFASRIGGRVDVQALGINCSEGPHDLLQSLKILKPLTSKPIVIQPNAGIPRSINGRYFYMTSPDYMAKFAKRFIEAGAYGVGGCCGTGPDHIRAIAQSLKMMEVKVIREDDSKSVRIGGGIEITERLNIGHRSLDVRSKSRISQKLKAKQKIITIEFTSPRGTDLTKFTQSLQMVKNANVDLINVPDGARASTRVSSLHLAAFVNRQDLGVKVIPHLTTRDRNLIALQADLLGASINQVHDVLLITGDPPKLGNSRDATAVYDIDSIGLTYLVEQLNRGLTIQGDALGSQTEFAIGVASNPTAINLELELKRWQYKVESGADFAITQPIYERETFLRWKDKTGANYRPHVIGIWPFVSYKNAEFMAHEVPGVYVPHWALEKMSRVQDDPVASVKAGVEIAATIMKDLWSECEGFAISAPLGRAEVALEVLKCLE
;
A
#
# COMPACT_ATOMS: atom_id res chain seq x y z
N MET A 1 34.47 -5.44 8.48
CA MET A 1 33.50 -4.42 8.93
C MET A 1 33.62 -4.30 10.43
N GLN A 2 33.56 -3.08 10.96
CA GLN A 2 33.54 -2.83 12.40
C GLN A 2 32.27 -3.45 13.00
N LYS A 3 32.36 -4.15 14.14
CA LYS A 3 31.15 -4.67 14.79
C LYS A 3 30.34 -3.49 15.34
N PHE A 4 29.02 -3.63 15.45
CA PHE A 4 28.21 -2.54 16.01
C PHE A 4 28.70 -2.22 17.41
N GLU A 5 28.91 -3.25 18.21
CA GLU A 5 29.35 -3.21 19.60
C GLU A 5 30.71 -2.51 19.75
N ASP A 6 31.57 -2.50 18.72
CA ASP A 6 32.86 -1.79 18.79
C ASP A 6 32.67 -0.26 18.79
N LEU A 7 31.49 0.25 18.40
CA LEU A 7 31.11 1.65 18.59
C LEU A 7 30.81 1.97 20.08
N PHE A 8 30.61 0.95 20.90
CA PHE A 8 30.07 1.06 22.26
C PHE A 8 30.98 0.32 23.26
N ARG A 9 31.73 1.06 24.09
CA ARG A 9 32.53 0.45 25.18
C ARG A 9 31.69 0.10 26.43
N HIS A 10 30.36 0.03 26.29
CA HIS A 10 29.42 -0.07 27.41
C HIS A 10 28.49 -1.28 27.26
N ALA A 11 27.92 -1.74 28.39
CA ALA A 11 26.99 -2.86 28.43
C ALA A 11 25.65 -2.57 27.71
N TYR A 12 25.30 -1.28 27.55
CA TYR A 12 24.13 -0.80 26.84
C TYR A 12 24.43 0.53 26.16
N ALA A 13 23.55 0.94 25.23
CA ALA A 13 23.60 2.24 24.56
C ALA A 13 22.37 3.10 24.90
N VAL A 14 22.59 4.39 25.15
CA VAL A 14 21.50 5.37 25.25
C VAL A 14 21.46 6.20 23.97
N PHE A 15 20.41 6.05 23.19
CA PHE A 15 20.14 6.92 22.03
C PHE A 15 19.40 8.18 22.47
N ASP A 16 19.47 9.22 21.65
CA ASP A 16 18.72 10.44 21.82
C ASP A 16 17.20 10.24 21.57
N GLY A 17 16.47 11.35 21.50
CA GLY A 17 15.03 11.38 21.29
C GLY A 17 14.64 12.05 19.98
N GLY A 18 13.37 12.45 19.87
CA GLY A 18 12.82 13.03 18.64
C GLY A 18 13.31 14.46 18.38
N VAL A 19 14.28 14.62 17.47
CA VAL A 19 14.83 15.92 17.05
C VAL A 19 13.75 16.85 16.50
N ALA A 20 12.91 16.36 15.58
CA ALA A 20 11.83 17.15 15.00
C ALA A 20 10.79 17.60 16.04
N THR A 21 10.44 16.73 16.99
CA THR A 21 9.50 17.08 18.06
C THR A 21 10.09 18.09 19.05
N GLU A 22 11.39 18.02 19.34
CA GLU A 22 12.06 19.00 20.18
C GLU A 22 12.17 20.37 19.49
N LEU A 23 12.42 20.41 18.17
CA LEU A 23 12.36 21.65 17.40
C LEU A 23 10.93 22.23 17.40
N TYR A 24 9.91 21.38 17.37
CA TYR A 24 8.53 21.82 17.49
C TYR A 24 8.23 22.50 18.84
N GLU A 25 8.67 21.90 19.95
CA GLU A 25 8.55 22.50 21.29
C GLU A 25 9.30 23.83 21.41
N ARG A 26 10.37 24.02 20.63
CA ARG A 26 11.12 25.29 20.54
C ARG A 26 10.48 26.35 19.64
N GLY A 27 9.29 26.07 19.09
CA GLY A 27 8.47 27.04 18.36
C GLY A 27 8.57 26.97 16.85
N PHE A 28 9.17 25.93 16.28
CA PHE A 28 9.15 25.67 14.83
C PHE A 28 7.93 24.83 14.45
N TYR A 29 7.21 25.19 13.40
CA TYR A 29 5.96 24.50 13.03
C TYR A 29 6.13 23.62 11.78
N ILE A 30 5.23 22.65 11.62
CA ILE A 30 5.24 21.63 10.55
C ILE A 30 4.91 22.15 9.14
N ASN A 31 4.89 23.46 8.94
CA ASN A 31 4.65 24.09 7.63
C ASN A 31 5.92 24.18 6.76
N ARG A 32 7.05 23.66 7.27
CA ARG A 32 8.33 23.55 6.58
C ARG A 32 9.01 22.23 6.97
N PRO A 33 9.93 21.70 6.14
CA PRO A 33 10.75 20.57 6.54
C PRO A 33 11.74 21.02 7.63
N PHE A 34 11.83 20.27 8.73
CA PHE A 34 12.71 20.61 9.85
C PHE A 34 14.19 20.53 9.47
N GLU A 35 14.53 19.77 8.44
CA GLU A 35 15.90 19.67 7.92
C GLU A 35 16.37 20.97 7.24
N GLU A 36 15.45 21.85 6.84
CA GLU A 36 15.79 23.19 6.37
C GLU A 36 16.36 24.08 7.49
N LEU A 37 16.07 23.75 8.75
CA LEU A 37 16.60 24.44 9.93
C LEU A 37 18.10 24.21 10.10
N ASN A 38 18.66 23.17 9.50
CA ASN A 38 20.11 22.93 9.51
C ASN A 38 20.90 24.12 8.96
N VAL A 39 20.33 24.82 7.97
CA VAL A 39 20.98 26.01 7.38
C VAL A 39 20.38 27.28 7.97
N SER A 40 19.05 27.38 8.04
CA SER A 40 18.41 28.63 8.44
C SER A 40 18.51 28.93 9.93
N HIS A 41 18.58 27.91 10.79
CA HIS A 41 18.52 28.00 12.25
C HIS A 41 19.48 26.99 12.92
N GLY A 42 20.70 26.84 12.37
CA GLY A 42 21.62 25.78 12.78
C GLY A 42 22.03 25.81 14.27
N ARG A 43 21.97 26.97 14.93
CA ARG A 43 22.19 27.07 16.39
C ARG A 43 21.08 26.39 17.19
N ASP A 44 19.82 26.52 16.76
CA ASP A 44 18.68 25.88 17.43
C ASP A 44 18.77 24.36 17.31
N VAL A 45 19.14 23.86 16.12
CA VAL A 45 19.41 22.43 15.87
C VAL A 45 20.59 21.94 16.72
N ALA A 46 21.70 22.69 16.77
CA ALA A 46 22.84 22.36 17.63
C ALA A 46 22.41 22.26 19.10
N GLY A 47 21.60 23.21 19.57
CA GLY A 47 21.06 23.21 20.93
C GLY A 47 20.17 22.02 21.24
N VAL A 48 19.53 21.38 20.24
CA VAL A 48 18.77 20.13 20.43
C VAL A 48 19.73 18.99 20.71
N HIS A 49 20.73 18.79 19.84
CA HIS A 49 21.74 17.75 20.04
C HIS A 49 22.50 17.93 21.36
N GLU A 50 22.91 19.16 21.68
CA GLU A 50 23.59 19.49 22.95
C GLU A 50 22.73 19.11 24.16
N SER A 51 21.42 19.37 24.12
CA SER A 51 20.52 19.00 25.22
C SER A 51 20.37 17.48 25.40
N TYR A 52 20.46 16.70 24.32
CA TYR A 52 20.43 15.24 24.42
C TYR A 52 21.75 14.68 24.95
N VAL A 53 22.90 15.25 24.55
CA VAL A 53 24.20 14.88 25.13
C VAL A 53 24.24 15.22 26.63
N ASP A 54 23.78 16.41 27.02
CA ASP A 54 23.67 16.81 28.44
C ASP A 54 22.71 15.89 29.23
N ALA A 55 21.69 15.34 28.57
CA ALA A 55 20.78 14.37 29.15
C ALA A 55 21.40 12.96 29.30
N GLY A 56 22.59 12.72 28.75
CA GLY A 56 23.28 11.43 28.83
C GLY A 56 23.06 10.52 27.63
N ALA A 57 22.65 11.06 26.47
CA ALA A 57 22.69 10.32 25.21
C ALA A 57 24.15 9.96 24.87
N MET A 58 24.38 8.68 24.59
CA MET A 58 25.65 8.14 24.07
C MET A 58 25.69 8.14 22.54
N MET A 59 24.51 8.16 21.92
CA MET A 59 24.32 8.20 20.47
C MET A 59 23.39 9.35 20.13
N VAL A 60 23.78 10.19 19.20
CA VAL A 60 22.98 11.31 18.70
C VAL A 60 22.72 11.10 17.21
N THR A 61 21.47 11.30 16.79
CA THR A 61 21.06 11.21 15.38
C THR A 61 21.09 12.58 14.72
N THR A 62 21.50 12.66 13.46
CA THR A 62 21.49 13.92 12.69
C THR A 62 20.06 14.40 12.42
N ASN A 63 19.87 15.69 12.12
CA ASN A 63 18.57 16.19 11.64
C ASN A 63 18.45 16.00 10.11
N SER A 64 18.28 14.75 9.65
CA SER A 64 18.34 14.40 8.21
C SER A 64 17.31 13.36 7.74
N PHE A 65 16.35 13.00 8.59
CA PHE A 65 15.40 11.90 8.35
C PHE A 65 14.65 12.02 7.02
N SER A 66 14.14 13.21 6.68
CA SER A 66 13.29 13.44 5.50
C SER A 66 14.03 13.99 4.29
N LEU A 67 15.35 13.81 4.19
CA LEU A 67 16.16 14.39 3.11
C LEU A 67 16.10 13.60 1.79
N THR A 68 15.15 12.69 1.60
CA THR A 68 14.97 12.00 0.32
C THR A 68 14.31 12.91 -0.73
N SER A 69 14.64 12.72 -2.01
CA SER A 69 14.15 13.53 -3.12
C SER A 69 12.62 13.73 -3.11
N PRO A 70 11.78 12.69 -2.96
CA PRO A 70 10.33 12.87 -2.98
C PRO A 70 9.77 13.67 -1.78
N GLN A 71 10.47 13.67 -0.63
CA GLN A 71 10.07 14.49 0.52
C GLN A 71 10.41 15.96 0.29
N LEU A 72 11.57 16.24 -0.30
CA LEU A 72 12.02 17.61 -0.58
C LEU A 72 11.28 18.25 -1.77
N ASP A 73 10.87 17.46 -2.75
CA ASP A 73 10.06 17.92 -3.89
C ASP A 73 8.70 18.47 -3.44
N LYS A 74 8.13 18.02 -2.31
CA LYS A 74 6.88 18.58 -1.74
C LYS A 74 7.01 20.04 -1.33
N PHE A 75 8.23 20.52 -1.15
CA PHE A 75 8.56 21.87 -0.69
C PHE A 75 9.43 22.63 -1.70
N ASP A 76 9.64 22.10 -2.92
CA ASP A 76 10.47 22.69 -3.97
C ASP A 76 11.93 22.99 -3.56
N ILE A 77 12.49 22.24 -2.61
CA ILE A 77 13.86 22.45 -2.10
C ILE A 77 14.83 21.30 -2.38
N LYS A 78 14.48 20.36 -3.27
CA LYS A 78 15.35 19.22 -3.63
C LYS A 78 16.76 19.63 -4.06
N ALA A 79 16.91 20.76 -4.76
CA ALA A 79 18.22 21.27 -5.16
C ALA A 79 19.18 21.55 -3.98
N ARG A 80 18.64 21.68 -2.76
CA ARG A 80 19.39 21.92 -1.52
C ARG A 80 19.71 20.63 -0.76
N GLN A 81 19.35 19.45 -1.27
CA GLN A 81 19.49 18.16 -0.59
C GLN A 81 20.91 17.94 -0.02
N SER A 82 21.94 18.13 -0.84
CA SER A 82 23.34 17.96 -0.40
C SER A 82 23.74 18.97 0.68
N GLU A 83 23.38 20.26 0.50
CA GLU A 83 23.65 21.34 1.47
C GLU A 83 23.04 21.02 2.85
N LEU A 84 21.75 20.65 2.87
CA LEU A 84 21.02 20.35 4.10
C LEU A 84 21.58 19.12 4.81
N LEU A 85 21.93 18.07 4.06
CA LEU A 85 22.51 16.84 4.60
C LEU A 85 23.87 17.11 5.24
N GLN A 86 24.76 17.80 4.53
CA GLN A 86 26.10 18.12 5.05
C GLN A 86 26.02 19.05 6.27
N ALA A 87 25.11 20.02 6.27
CA ALA A 87 24.88 20.89 7.42
C ALA A 87 24.41 20.09 8.64
N SER A 88 23.48 19.14 8.47
CA SER A 88 22.98 18.29 9.54
C SER A 88 24.10 17.50 10.23
N ILE A 89 25.02 16.92 9.45
CA ILE A 89 26.14 16.13 9.95
C ILE A 89 27.12 17.02 10.73
N ARG A 90 27.50 18.17 10.17
CA ARG A 90 28.44 19.09 10.82
C ARG A 90 27.88 19.62 12.14
N ILE A 91 26.59 19.94 12.19
CA ILE A 91 25.93 20.45 13.39
C ILE A 91 25.92 19.40 14.50
N ALA A 92 25.49 18.17 14.22
CA ALA A 92 25.47 17.10 15.21
C ALA A 92 26.89 16.78 15.73
N ALA A 93 27.87 16.67 14.84
CA ALA A 93 29.27 16.43 15.21
C ALA A 93 29.87 17.55 16.07
N GLN A 94 29.57 18.81 15.73
CA GLN A 94 30.06 19.96 16.49
C GLN A 94 29.39 20.06 17.88
N ALA A 95 28.10 19.74 17.98
CA ALA A 95 27.37 19.67 19.25
C ALA A 95 27.92 18.57 20.17
N VAL A 96 28.21 17.39 19.63
CA VAL A 96 28.87 16.31 20.40
C VAL A 96 30.26 16.73 20.86
N LYS A 97 31.04 17.36 19.97
CA LYS A 97 32.39 17.84 20.30
C LYS A 97 32.39 18.95 21.36
N SER A 98 31.42 19.87 21.33
CA SER A 98 31.30 20.96 22.32
C SER A 98 31.01 20.45 23.73
N LYS A 99 30.44 19.26 23.85
CA LYS A 99 30.08 18.59 25.12
C LYS A 99 31.06 17.53 25.61
N GLY A 100 32.25 17.45 25.01
CA GLY A 100 33.32 16.54 25.46
C GLY A 100 33.59 15.34 24.53
N GLY A 101 32.82 15.19 23.45
CA GLY A 101 33.19 14.32 22.31
C GLY A 101 33.08 12.81 22.52
N GLU A 102 32.42 12.35 23.59
CA GLU A 102 32.29 10.90 23.87
C GLU A 102 31.11 10.25 23.14
N ALA A 103 30.03 10.99 22.88
CA ALA A 103 28.89 10.47 22.14
C ALA A 103 29.25 10.21 20.67
N LYS A 104 28.53 9.27 20.04
CA LYS A 104 28.69 8.95 18.62
C LYS A 104 27.59 9.56 17.78
N VAL A 105 27.90 9.91 16.55
CA VAL A 105 26.97 10.54 15.61
C VAL A 105 26.46 9.52 14.61
N GLY A 106 25.15 9.25 14.64
CA GLY A 106 24.44 8.43 13.67
C GLY A 106 23.84 9.28 12.56
N LEU A 107 24.19 9.00 11.30
CA LEU A 107 23.54 9.61 10.15
C LEU A 107 22.17 8.95 9.93
N THR A 108 21.09 9.67 10.25
CA THR A 108 19.73 9.17 10.05
C THR A 108 19.21 9.42 8.65
N LEU A 109 18.64 8.39 8.03
CA LEU A 109 17.93 8.47 6.76
C LEU A 109 16.63 7.68 6.89
N GLY A 110 15.49 8.34 6.68
CA GLY A 110 14.16 7.73 6.66
C GLY A 110 13.79 7.16 5.29
N PRO A 111 12.60 6.53 5.17
CA PRO A 111 12.06 6.07 3.89
C PRO A 111 11.77 7.23 2.94
N MET A 112 11.66 6.95 1.64
CA MET A 112 11.25 7.92 0.61
C MET A 112 9.78 8.35 0.77
N ALA A 113 8.99 7.55 1.49
CA ALA A 113 7.54 7.69 1.67
C ALA A 113 6.80 7.81 0.32
N VAL A 114 7.17 6.92 -0.59
CA VAL A 114 6.50 6.63 -1.86
C VAL A 114 6.16 5.15 -1.92
N LEU A 115 5.18 4.77 -2.74
CA LEU A 115 4.92 3.37 -3.02
C LEU A 115 5.97 2.83 -3.99
N ILE A 116 6.52 1.66 -3.67
CA ILE A 116 7.52 0.95 -4.46
C ILE A 116 6.86 -0.24 -5.15
N GLU A 117 7.38 -0.63 -6.32
CA GLU A 117 6.91 -1.78 -7.09
C GLU A 117 6.78 -3.04 -6.19
N PRO A 118 5.68 -3.81 -6.32
CA PRO A 118 4.60 -3.66 -7.31
C PRO A 118 3.46 -2.73 -6.88
N LEU A 119 3.49 -2.17 -5.66
CA LEU A 119 2.41 -1.34 -5.12
C LEU A 119 2.39 0.09 -5.67
N GLY A 120 3.52 0.56 -6.18
CA GLY A 120 3.67 1.90 -6.76
C GLY A 120 4.61 1.95 -7.95
N PRO A 121 4.74 3.14 -8.57
CA PRO A 121 5.52 3.32 -9.80
C PRO A 121 7.04 3.38 -9.56
N THR A 122 7.49 3.51 -8.31
CA THR A 122 8.91 3.65 -7.98
C THR A 122 9.57 2.28 -7.99
N SER A 123 10.56 2.09 -8.85
CA SER A 123 11.32 0.86 -8.91
C SER A 123 12.30 0.72 -7.74
N ARG A 124 12.69 -0.51 -7.42
CA ARG A 124 13.74 -0.76 -6.41
C ARG A 124 15.08 -0.13 -6.80
N GLU A 125 15.37 0.02 -8.09
CA GLU A 125 16.62 0.66 -8.53
C GLU A 125 16.63 2.17 -8.30
N GLU A 126 15.48 2.83 -8.46
CA GLU A 126 15.35 4.25 -8.10
C GLU A 126 15.58 4.48 -6.60
N VAL A 127 15.10 3.57 -5.76
CA VAL A 127 15.40 3.59 -4.32
C VAL A 127 16.91 3.44 -4.10
N ARG A 128 17.56 2.44 -4.71
CA ARG A 128 19.03 2.27 -4.58
C ARG A 128 19.78 3.53 -4.97
N GLN A 129 19.42 4.15 -6.09
CA GLN A 129 20.07 5.35 -6.61
C GLN A 129 19.90 6.55 -5.67
N GLU A 130 18.74 6.69 -5.02
CA GLU A 130 18.49 7.75 -4.04
C GLU A 130 19.45 7.62 -2.84
N TYR A 131 19.53 6.44 -2.22
CA TYR A 131 20.42 6.22 -1.07
C TYR A 131 21.91 6.22 -1.47
N GLU A 132 22.23 5.83 -2.70
CA GLU A 132 23.57 5.99 -3.27
C GLU A 132 23.96 7.47 -3.34
N ASN A 133 23.06 8.34 -3.82
CA ASN A 133 23.30 9.79 -3.90
C ASN A 133 23.43 10.43 -2.51
N LEU A 134 22.52 10.11 -1.59
CA LEU A 134 22.58 10.58 -0.20
C LEU A 134 23.91 10.18 0.45
N THR A 135 24.39 8.97 0.18
CA THR A 135 25.67 8.50 0.69
C THR A 135 26.85 9.28 0.11
N ARG A 136 26.85 9.59 -1.19
CA ARG A 136 27.88 10.45 -1.81
C ARG A 136 27.92 11.84 -1.16
N PHE A 137 26.75 12.45 -0.96
CA PHE A 137 26.66 13.76 -0.31
C PHE A 137 27.16 13.71 1.15
N ALA A 138 26.84 12.64 1.89
CA ALA A 138 27.33 12.44 3.24
C ALA A 138 28.86 12.26 3.28
N MET A 139 29.47 11.63 2.27
CA MET A 139 30.92 11.44 2.21
C MET A 139 31.71 12.75 2.04
N GLU A 140 31.08 13.83 1.61
CA GLU A 140 31.68 15.18 1.60
C GLU A 140 31.78 15.81 2.99
N ALA A 141 31.04 15.28 3.97
CA ALA A 141 31.12 15.65 5.39
C ALA A 141 31.17 14.37 6.26
N PRO A 142 32.27 13.60 6.25
CA PRO A 142 32.33 12.25 6.85
C PRO A 142 32.46 12.25 8.38
N LEU A 143 31.78 13.18 9.08
CA LEU A 143 31.80 13.39 10.52
C LEU A 143 30.67 12.62 11.24
N TYR A 144 30.43 11.37 10.83
CA TYR A 144 29.48 10.46 11.44
C TYR A 144 30.10 9.07 11.57
N ASP A 145 29.69 8.36 12.61
CA ASP A 145 30.27 7.07 13.02
C ASP A 145 29.52 5.88 12.39
N PHE A 146 28.21 6.00 12.14
CA PHE A 146 27.37 4.94 11.59
C PHE A 146 26.14 5.49 10.85
N TYR A 147 25.47 4.65 10.05
CA TYR A 147 24.16 4.95 9.48
C TYR A 147 23.05 4.38 10.34
N ILE A 148 21.96 5.12 10.47
CA ILE A 148 20.69 4.63 10.97
C ILE A 148 19.62 4.79 9.90
N LEU A 149 19.15 3.66 9.36
CA LEU A 149 18.00 3.61 8.46
C LEU A 149 16.76 3.40 9.33
N GLU A 150 16.04 4.46 9.69
CA GLU A 150 14.95 4.37 10.68
C GLU A 150 13.55 4.51 10.08
N THR A 151 12.56 3.92 10.76
CA THR A 151 11.12 4.05 10.44
C THR A 151 10.71 3.46 9.08
N PHE A 152 11.41 2.44 8.58
CA PHE A 152 10.98 1.73 7.37
C PHE A 152 9.82 0.79 7.68
N SER A 153 8.75 0.82 6.88
CA SER A 153 7.63 -0.13 6.95
C SER A 153 7.65 -1.15 5.81
N ASN A 154 8.44 -0.91 4.76
CA ASN A 154 8.61 -1.80 3.61
C ASN A 154 10.04 -2.37 3.58
N LEU A 155 10.15 -3.70 3.68
CA LEU A 155 11.45 -4.38 3.67
C LEU A 155 12.16 -4.36 2.32
N ASP A 156 11.44 -4.23 1.20
CA ASP A 156 12.05 -4.08 -0.13
C ASP A 156 12.70 -2.71 -0.29
N GLU A 157 12.07 -1.67 0.26
CA GLU A 157 12.65 -0.32 0.33
C GLU A 157 13.90 -0.32 1.19
N LEU A 158 13.83 -0.92 2.39
CA LEU A 158 14.95 -0.99 3.32
C LEU A 158 16.13 -1.76 2.71
N ASP A 159 15.89 -2.89 2.06
CA ASP A 159 16.94 -3.64 1.36
C ASP A 159 17.61 -2.81 0.26
N ALA A 160 16.81 -2.12 -0.56
CA ALA A 160 17.33 -1.26 -1.61
C ALA A 160 18.12 -0.06 -1.03
N ALA A 161 17.67 0.50 0.08
CA ALA A 161 18.39 1.56 0.79
C ALA A 161 19.77 1.08 1.28
N ILE A 162 19.83 -0.11 1.89
CA ILE A 162 21.09 -0.74 2.33
C ILE A 162 22.01 -0.98 1.14
N ASP A 163 21.49 -1.56 0.05
CA ASP A 163 22.26 -1.80 -1.17
C ASP A 163 22.82 -0.49 -1.76
N GLY A 164 22.03 0.58 -1.77
CA GLY A 164 22.43 1.91 -2.24
C GLY A 164 23.58 2.50 -1.42
N ILE A 165 23.50 2.43 -0.09
CA ILE A 165 24.61 2.84 0.81
C ILE A 165 25.87 2.03 0.50
N ARG A 166 25.73 0.70 0.39
CA ARG A 166 26.86 -0.22 0.23
C ARG A 166 27.57 -0.12 -1.12
N ARG A 167 26.97 0.53 -2.13
CA ARG A 167 27.67 0.89 -3.37
C ARG A 167 28.75 1.95 -3.17
N ILE A 168 28.64 2.77 -2.12
CA ILE A 168 29.55 3.90 -1.86
C ILE A 168 30.36 3.69 -0.58
N ASP A 169 29.70 3.28 0.52
CA ASP A 169 30.35 3.04 1.81
C ASP A 169 30.20 1.57 2.23
N ILE A 170 31.29 0.82 2.08
CA ILE A 170 31.35 -0.61 2.41
C ILE A 170 31.75 -0.89 3.86
N GLN A 171 32.16 0.12 4.64
CA GLN A 171 32.81 -0.10 5.94
C GLN A 171 31.98 0.36 7.12
N ARG A 172 31.31 1.52 7.04
CA ARG A 172 30.63 2.08 8.20
C ARG A 172 29.47 1.20 8.65
N PRO A 173 29.27 1.02 9.96
CA PRO A 173 28.17 0.22 10.50
C PRO A 173 26.79 0.75 10.06
N ILE A 174 25.86 -0.17 9.80
CA ILE A 174 24.43 0.15 9.59
C ILE A 174 23.60 -0.41 10.73
N LEU A 175 22.83 0.45 11.37
CA LEU A 175 21.64 0.10 12.16
C LEU A 175 20.42 0.21 11.25
N ALA A 176 19.81 -0.92 10.92
CA ALA A 176 18.56 -0.95 10.15
C ALA A 176 17.39 -1.04 11.14
N SER A 177 16.43 -0.13 11.07
CA SER A 177 15.32 -0.04 12.00
C SER A 177 13.99 0.09 11.26
N ILE A 178 13.02 -0.73 11.68
CA ILE A 178 11.67 -0.71 11.14
C ILE A 178 10.69 -0.10 12.12
N THR A 179 9.56 0.34 11.58
CA THR A 179 8.37 0.68 12.35
C THR A 179 7.37 -0.46 12.19
N ALA A 180 6.92 -1.03 13.31
CA ALA A 180 6.02 -2.18 13.32
C ALA A 180 5.15 -2.16 14.57
N MET A 181 3.88 -2.52 14.42
CA MET A 181 2.98 -2.77 15.53
C MET A 181 3.25 -4.15 16.13
N SER A 182 2.97 -4.32 17.43
CA SER A 182 3.09 -5.62 18.11
C SER A 182 2.25 -6.75 17.48
N SER A 183 1.19 -6.41 16.74
CA SER A 183 0.38 -7.36 15.97
C SER A 183 1.03 -7.84 14.66
N GLU A 184 1.97 -7.08 14.09
CA GLU A 184 2.61 -7.36 12.79
C GLU A 184 3.76 -8.36 12.95
N THR A 185 3.46 -9.52 13.54
CA THR A 185 4.45 -10.55 13.87
C THR A 185 5.19 -11.06 12.64
N HIS A 186 4.52 -11.12 11.48
CA HIS A 186 5.13 -11.51 10.21
C HIS A 186 6.17 -10.51 9.72
N LEU A 187 5.91 -9.21 9.87
CA LEU A 187 6.89 -8.18 9.52
C LEU A 187 8.16 -8.32 10.36
N LEU A 188 8.03 -8.53 11.69
CA LEU A 188 9.16 -8.75 12.59
C LEU A 188 9.97 -10.02 12.23
N GLN A 189 9.30 -11.12 11.88
CA GLN A 189 9.95 -12.37 11.45
C GLN A 189 10.68 -12.21 10.12
N ASN A 190 10.05 -11.56 9.14
CA ASN A 190 10.66 -11.28 7.85
C ASN A 190 11.83 -10.32 7.99
N PHE A 191 11.72 -9.31 8.85
CA PHE A 191 12.81 -8.40 9.16
C PHE A 191 14.01 -9.13 9.77
N ALA A 192 13.78 -10.00 10.75
CA ALA A 192 14.83 -10.81 11.38
C ALA A 192 15.52 -11.75 10.38
N SER A 193 14.74 -12.48 9.58
CA SER A 193 15.30 -13.45 8.63
C SER A 193 16.02 -12.78 7.45
N ARG A 194 15.43 -11.71 6.90
CA ARG A 194 15.94 -11.01 5.71
C ARG A 194 17.06 -10.04 6.07
N ILE A 195 16.77 -9.03 6.90
CA ILE A 195 17.73 -7.98 7.27
C ILE A 195 18.67 -8.45 8.38
N GLY A 196 18.16 -9.24 9.34
CA GLY A 196 19.02 -9.87 10.35
C GLY A 196 20.00 -10.89 9.75
N GLY A 197 19.68 -11.51 8.61
CA GLY A 197 20.61 -12.40 7.89
C GLY A 197 21.74 -11.69 7.14
N ARG A 198 21.64 -10.37 6.94
CA ARG A 198 22.63 -9.60 6.16
C ARG A 198 23.94 -9.38 6.91
N VAL A 199 25.08 -9.76 6.34
CA VAL A 199 26.40 -9.52 6.97
C VAL A 199 26.79 -8.04 7.02
N ASP A 200 26.23 -7.25 6.11
CA ASP A 200 26.52 -5.84 5.93
C ASP A 200 25.64 -4.90 6.79
N VAL A 201 24.81 -5.47 7.68
CA VAL A 201 24.00 -4.76 8.68
C VAL A 201 24.45 -5.19 10.08
N GLN A 202 24.79 -4.23 10.92
CA GLN A 202 25.48 -4.45 12.20
C GLN A 202 24.50 -4.55 13.38
N ALA A 203 23.37 -3.85 13.33
CA ALA A 203 22.33 -3.93 14.35
C ALA A 203 20.94 -3.78 13.74
N LEU A 204 19.94 -4.27 14.47
CA LEU A 204 18.53 -4.12 14.12
C LEU A 204 17.85 -3.15 15.09
N GLY A 205 16.80 -2.48 14.63
CA GLY A 205 16.03 -1.55 15.44
C GLY A 205 14.53 -1.71 15.27
N ILE A 206 13.79 -1.32 16.31
CA ILE A 206 12.35 -1.05 16.24
C ILE A 206 12.11 0.33 16.83
N ASN A 207 11.54 1.23 16.03
CA ASN A 207 11.29 2.60 16.44
C ASN A 207 9.91 3.09 15.98
N CYS A 208 9.39 4.12 16.65
CA CYS A 208 8.13 4.79 16.30
C CYS A 208 6.87 3.89 16.41
N SER A 209 5.78 4.32 15.75
CA SER A 209 4.39 3.79 15.75
C SER A 209 3.70 3.73 17.11
N GLU A 210 4.24 2.99 18.06
CA GLU A 210 3.57 2.67 19.32
C GLU A 210 4.33 3.22 20.54
N GLY A 211 3.69 3.09 21.70
CA GLY A 211 4.29 3.46 22.97
C GLY A 211 5.26 2.39 23.50
N PRO A 212 5.86 2.63 24.68
CA PRO A 212 6.86 1.73 25.26
C PRO A 212 6.33 0.33 25.61
N HIS A 213 5.02 0.22 25.86
CA HIS A 213 4.40 -1.07 26.18
C HIS A 213 4.42 -2.01 24.97
N ASP A 214 4.01 -1.52 23.82
CA ASP A 214 3.79 -2.36 22.64
C ASP A 214 5.13 -2.71 21.98
N LEU A 215 6.08 -1.76 21.93
CA LEU A 215 7.45 -2.04 21.47
C LEU A 215 8.17 -3.07 22.35
N LEU A 216 7.78 -3.25 23.61
CA LEU A 216 8.33 -4.32 24.46
C LEU A 216 7.84 -5.69 24.02
N GLN A 217 6.61 -5.78 23.50
CA GLN A 217 6.10 -7.02 22.91
C GLN A 217 6.81 -7.31 21.59
N SER A 218 6.99 -6.31 20.74
CA SER A 218 7.74 -6.44 19.49
C SER A 218 9.19 -6.89 19.72
N LEU A 219 9.86 -6.34 20.74
CA LEU A 219 11.20 -6.79 21.15
C LEU A 219 11.21 -8.27 21.57
N LYS A 220 10.23 -8.72 22.37
CA LYS A 220 10.16 -10.13 22.81
C LYS A 220 9.97 -11.10 21.65
N ILE A 221 9.33 -10.66 20.57
CA ILE A 221 9.20 -11.44 19.33
C ILE A 221 10.50 -11.42 18.54
N LEU A 222 11.12 -10.24 18.36
CA LEU A 222 12.32 -10.07 17.54
C LEU A 222 13.56 -10.70 18.17
N LYS A 223 13.74 -10.57 19.49
CA LYS A 223 14.94 -10.99 20.21
C LYS A 223 15.35 -12.46 19.98
N PRO A 224 14.47 -13.47 20.07
CA PRO A 224 14.85 -14.85 19.82
C PRO A 224 15.17 -15.15 18.34
N LEU A 225 14.83 -14.26 17.41
CA LEU A 225 14.99 -14.49 15.96
C LEU A 225 16.32 -13.97 15.40
N THR A 226 17.12 -13.26 16.21
CA THR A 226 18.39 -12.67 15.76
C THR A 226 19.42 -12.64 16.88
N SER A 227 20.68 -12.85 16.53
CA SER A 227 21.81 -12.67 17.44
C SER A 227 22.38 -11.25 17.42
N LYS A 228 21.93 -10.40 16.48
CA LYS A 228 22.43 -9.01 16.37
C LYS A 228 21.95 -8.16 17.55
N PRO A 229 22.72 -7.11 17.93
CA PRO A 229 22.23 -6.08 18.83
C PRO A 229 20.90 -5.49 18.35
N ILE A 230 19.98 -5.26 19.29
CA ILE A 230 18.68 -4.65 19.02
C ILE A 230 18.60 -3.29 19.72
N VAL A 231 18.21 -2.25 18.98
CA VAL A 231 17.95 -0.89 19.49
C VAL A 231 16.45 -0.62 19.52
N ILE A 232 15.92 -0.07 20.61
CA ILE A 232 14.49 0.22 20.77
C ILE A 232 14.28 1.71 21.07
N GLN A 233 13.47 2.38 20.24
CA GLN A 233 13.19 3.82 20.34
C GLN A 233 11.68 4.10 20.23
N PRO A 234 10.92 3.98 21.33
CA PRO A 234 9.48 4.19 21.32
C PRO A 234 9.08 5.66 21.25
N ASN A 235 7.85 5.91 20.81
CA ASN A 235 7.22 7.22 21.00
C ASN A 235 6.93 7.47 22.48
N ALA A 236 6.82 8.74 22.89
CA ALA A 236 6.30 9.13 24.20
C ALA A 236 4.76 8.96 24.28
N GLY A 237 4.27 7.79 23.85
CA GLY A 237 2.87 7.42 23.76
C GLY A 237 2.22 7.82 22.44
N ILE A 238 0.92 7.58 22.32
CA ILE A 238 0.13 7.96 21.15
C ILE A 238 -0.16 9.47 21.24
N PRO A 239 0.11 10.26 20.19
CA PRO A 239 -0.12 11.71 20.23
C PRO A 239 -1.60 12.02 20.36
N ARG A 240 -1.93 13.01 21.20
CA ARG A 240 -3.28 13.58 21.29
C ARG A 240 -3.32 14.92 20.60
N SER A 241 -4.31 15.13 19.73
CA SER A 241 -4.58 16.45 19.18
C SER A 241 -5.43 17.26 20.16
N ILE A 242 -4.90 18.39 20.62
CA ILE A 242 -5.60 19.36 21.48
C ILE A 242 -5.47 20.73 20.80
N ASN A 243 -6.59 21.30 20.35
CA ASN A 243 -6.63 22.59 19.63
C ASN A 243 -5.68 22.67 18.42
N GLY A 244 -5.54 21.58 17.65
CA GLY A 244 -4.69 21.52 16.46
C GLY A 244 -3.18 21.38 16.74
N ARG A 245 -2.80 21.17 18.01
CA ARG A 245 -1.43 20.82 18.42
C ARG A 245 -1.38 19.37 18.87
N TYR A 246 -0.29 18.68 18.53
CA TYR A 246 -0.08 17.29 18.95
C TYR A 246 0.74 17.25 20.24
N PHE A 247 0.21 16.58 21.25
CA PHE A 247 0.87 16.40 22.56
C PHE A 247 1.14 14.93 22.82
N TYR A 248 2.36 14.64 23.28
CA TYR A 248 2.76 13.33 23.77
C TYR A 248 2.70 13.35 25.30
N MET A 249 1.94 12.41 25.87
CA MET A 249 1.54 12.47 27.29
C MET A 249 2.32 11.50 28.20
N THR A 250 3.23 10.70 27.63
CA THR A 250 4.02 9.76 28.44
C THR A 250 5.06 10.50 29.24
N SER A 251 5.21 10.18 30.52
CA SER A 251 6.18 10.85 31.40
C SER A 251 7.60 10.28 31.27
N PRO A 252 8.63 11.08 31.60
CA PRO A 252 10.02 10.59 31.73
C PRO A 252 10.17 9.36 32.63
N ASP A 253 9.48 9.33 33.78
CA ASP A 253 9.54 8.19 34.71
C ASP A 253 8.98 6.90 34.10
N TYR A 254 7.90 7.01 33.32
CA TYR A 254 7.33 5.85 32.63
C TYR A 254 8.30 5.34 31.55
N MET A 255 8.90 6.24 30.78
CA MET A 255 9.94 5.89 29.81
C MET A 255 11.14 5.20 30.46
N ALA A 256 11.65 5.74 31.55
CA ALA A 256 12.76 5.17 32.31
C ALA A 256 12.44 3.76 32.85
N LYS A 257 11.21 3.54 33.34
CA LYS A 257 10.76 2.22 33.78
C LYS A 257 10.79 1.20 32.64
N PHE A 258 10.38 1.59 31.44
CA PHE A 258 10.42 0.71 30.27
C PHE A 258 11.83 0.51 29.72
N ALA A 259 12.71 1.51 29.80
CA ALA A 259 14.11 1.35 29.43
C ALA A 259 14.77 0.17 30.15
N LYS A 260 14.57 0.04 31.47
CA LYS A 260 15.05 -1.13 32.21
C LYS A 260 14.47 -2.44 31.67
N ARG A 261 13.16 -2.47 31.43
CA ARG A 261 12.47 -3.66 30.90
C ARG A 261 12.97 -4.06 29.51
N PHE A 262 13.32 -3.09 28.66
CA PHE A 262 13.91 -3.37 27.34
C PHE A 262 15.27 -4.04 27.49
N ILE A 263 16.16 -3.49 28.34
CA ILE A 263 17.47 -4.08 28.61
C ILE A 263 17.33 -5.49 29.22
N GLU A 264 16.44 -5.67 30.21
CA GLU A 264 16.12 -6.99 30.80
C GLU A 264 15.60 -7.99 29.76
N ALA A 265 14.82 -7.52 28.78
CA ALA A 265 14.32 -8.32 27.67
C ALA A 265 15.35 -8.56 26.55
N GLY A 266 16.58 -8.06 26.70
CA GLY A 266 17.70 -8.33 25.79
C GLY A 266 17.92 -7.29 24.69
N ALA A 267 17.32 -6.10 24.79
CA ALA A 267 17.73 -4.95 23.99
C ALA A 267 19.15 -4.53 24.38
N TYR A 268 19.90 -4.06 23.38
CA TYR A 268 21.24 -3.52 23.56
C TYR A 268 21.21 -1.99 23.71
N GLY A 269 20.38 -1.32 22.92
CA GLY A 269 20.24 0.13 22.95
C GLY A 269 18.80 0.57 23.23
N VAL A 270 18.64 1.67 23.95
CA VAL A 270 17.33 2.29 24.20
C VAL A 270 17.44 3.81 23.98
N GLY A 271 16.45 4.40 23.32
CA GLY A 271 16.32 5.85 23.20
C GLY A 271 14.85 6.26 23.14
N GLY A 272 14.55 7.27 22.33
CA GLY A 272 13.19 7.70 22.05
C GLY A 272 12.98 8.11 20.60
N CYS A 273 11.72 8.14 20.18
CA CYS A 273 11.30 8.66 18.88
C CYS A 273 10.40 9.91 19.11
N CYS A 274 9.24 10.00 18.47
CA CYS A 274 8.39 11.19 18.55
C CYS A 274 7.90 11.45 19.99
N GLY A 275 8.03 12.72 20.43
CA GLY A 275 7.59 13.18 21.75
C GLY A 275 8.60 12.97 22.88
N THR A 276 9.73 12.33 22.59
CA THR A 276 10.76 12.00 23.58
C THR A 276 11.80 13.12 23.63
N GLY A 277 11.62 14.07 24.54
CA GLY A 277 12.56 15.19 24.78
C GLY A 277 13.72 14.85 25.73
N PRO A 278 14.63 15.81 26.02
CA PRO A 278 15.80 15.64 26.88
C PRO A 278 15.50 15.11 28.29
N ASP A 279 14.38 15.49 28.90
CA ASP A 279 14.01 14.99 30.24
C ASP A 279 13.74 13.49 30.25
N HIS A 280 13.17 12.94 29.17
CA HIS A 280 12.98 11.50 29.01
C HIS A 280 14.33 10.78 28.89
N ILE A 281 15.23 11.30 28.06
CA ILE A 281 16.57 10.72 27.87
C ILE A 281 17.36 10.76 29.18
N ARG A 282 17.25 11.85 29.96
CA ARG A 282 17.87 11.96 31.28
C ARG A 282 17.36 10.90 32.24
N ALA A 283 16.05 10.71 32.29
CA ALA A 283 15.44 9.67 33.12
C ALA A 283 15.88 8.26 32.69
N ILE A 284 15.94 7.98 31.37
CA ILE A 284 16.44 6.72 30.81
C ILE A 284 17.89 6.49 31.23
N ALA A 285 18.80 7.43 30.95
CA ALA A 285 20.23 7.30 31.23
C ALA A 285 20.51 7.07 32.71
N GLN A 286 19.86 7.84 33.60
CA GLN A 286 19.97 7.66 35.04
C GLN A 286 19.45 6.29 35.49
N SER A 287 18.34 5.84 34.92
CA SER A 287 17.72 4.57 35.27
C SER A 287 18.60 3.37 34.93
N LEU A 288 19.27 3.40 33.77
CA LEU A 288 20.17 2.33 33.31
C LEU A 288 21.50 2.36 34.07
N LYS A 289 22.03 3.55 34.37
CA LYS A 289 23.24 3.68 35.21
C LYS A 289 23.03 3.07 36.61
N MET A 290 21.87 3.28 37.21
CA MET A 290 21.52 2.66 38.50
C MET A 290 21.36 1.14 38.40
N MET A 291 20.96 0.61 37.24
CA MET A 291 20.83 -0.82 37.00
C MET A 291 22.20 -1.49 36.89
N GLU A 292 23.14 -0.90 36.16
CA GLU A 292 24.52 -1.38 36.03
C GLU A 292 25.22 -1.46 37.40
N VAL A 293 25.03 -0.46 38.26
CA VAL A 293 25.55 -0.46 39.64
C VAL A 293 24.94 -1.57 40.50
N LYS A 294 23.69 -1.99 40.24
CA LYS A 294 23.07 -3.13 40.95
C LYS A 294 23.60 -4.46 40.46
N VAL A 295 23.75 -4.66 39.15
CA VAL A 295 24.31 -5.90 38.58
C VAL A 295 25.75 -6.11 39.05
N ILE A 296 26.59 -5.07 39.06
CA ILE A 296 27.97 -5.15 39.58
C ILE A 296 28.01 -5.49 41.09
N ARG A 297 26.95 -5.16 41.85
CA ARG A 297 26.83 -5.50 43.29
C ARG A 297 26.18 -6.87 43.54
N GLU A 298 25.42 -7.41 42.59
CA GLU A 298 24.75 -8.71 42.68
C GLU A 298 25.54 -9.86 42.01
N ASP A 299 26.56 -9.55 41.19
CA ASP A 299 27.47 -10.52 40.57
C ASP A 299 28.34 -11.32 41.57
N ASP A 300 28.25 -11.02 42.87
CA ASP A 300 28.75 -11.88 43.96
C ASP A 300 27.80 -13.05 44.31
N SER A 301 26.64 -13.20 43.64
CA SER A 301 25.83 -14.41 43.82
C SER A 301 24.96 -14.81 42.61
N LYS A 302 25.41 -15.90 41.98
CA LYS A 302 24.65 -16.94 41.26
C LYS A 302 24.06 -16.62 39.88
N SER A 303 24.67 -17.29 38.90
CA SER A 303 24.14 -17.59 37.57
C SER A 303 22.89 -18.49 37.61
N VAL A 304 21.86 -18.16 36.83
CA VAL A 304 20.79 -19.09 36.44
C VAL A 304 20.66 -19.10 34.92
N ARG A 305 20.79 -20.30 34.34
CA ARG A 305 20.48 -20.61 32.93
C ARG A 305 18.97 -20.78 32.79
N ILE A 306 18.38 -20.24 31.73
CA ILE A 306 17.04 -20.64 31.27
C ILE A 306 17.15 -21.14 29.84
N GLY A 307 16.98 -22.45 29.69
CA GLY A 307 16.73 -23.12 28.43
C GLY A 307 15.22 -23.22 28.16
N GLY A 308 14.87 -23.28 26.88
CA GLY A 308 13.50 -23.47 26.41
C GLY A 308 13.42 -23.27 24.91
N GLY A 309 13.90 -24.24 24.14
CA GLY A 309 13.68 -24.27 22.69
C GLY A 309 12.22 -24.56 22.42
N ILE A 310 11.57 -23.69 21.64
CA ILE A 310 10.28 -23.96 21.03
C ILE A 310 10.57 -24.33 19.57
N GLU A 311 10.42 -25.61 19.24
CA GLU A 311 10.27 -26.05 17.86
C GLU A 311 8.87 -25.71 17.38
N ILE A 312 8.76 -24.86 16.35
CA ILE A 312 7.54 -24.77 15.52
C ILE A 312 7.97 -24.92 14.06
N THR A 313 7.87 -26.15 13.60
CA THR A 313 7.69 -26.54 12.21
C THR A 313 6.31 -26.13 11.73
N GLU A 314 6.25 -25.23 10.74
CA GLU A 314 5.58 -25.48 9.45
C GLU A 314 5.84 -24.29 8.52
N ARG A 315 6.73 -24.51 7.53
CA ARG A 315 6.83 -23.63 6.37
C ARG A 315 5.51 -23.78 5.59
N LEU A 316 4.63 -22.80 5.66
CA LEU A 316 3.58 -22.66 4.66
C LEU A 316 4.27 -22.36 3.32
N ASN A 317 4.39 -23.41 2.50
CA ASN A 317 4.72 -23.30 1.09
C ASN A 317 3.66 -22.41 0.42
N ILE A 318 3.93 -21.12 0.29
CA ILE A 318 3.13 -20.21 -0.55
C ILE A 318 3.60 -20.42 -2.00
N GLY A 319 3.35 -21.61 -2.53
CA GLY A 319 3.33 -21.83 -3.96
C GLY A 319 2.06 -21.19 -4.53
N HIS A 320 2.15 -20.57 -5.70
CA HIS A 320 0.98 -20.18 -6.51
C HIS A 320 0.01 -21.36 -6.57
N ARG A 321 -1.08 -21.32 -5.79
CA ARG A 321 -2.15 -22.30 -5.91
C ARG A 321 -2.92 -21.97 -7.19
N SER A 322 -3.08 -22.97 -8.03
CA SER A 322 -3.72 -22.87 -9.34
C SER A 322 -5.18 -22.41 -9.23
N LEU A 323 -5.76 -22.04 -10.38
CA LEU A 323 -7.18 -21.72 -10.59
C LEU A 323 -8.20 -22.72 -9.99
N ASP A 324 -7.77 -23.89 -9.51
CA ASP A 324 -8.64 -24.91 -8.90
C ASP A 324 -9.24 -24.51 -7.53
N VAL A 325 -8.82 -23.39 -6.91
CA VAL A 325 -9.30 -22.98 -5.57
C VAL A 325 -10.59 -22.15 -5.60
N ARG A 326 -11.04 -21.64 -6.76
CA ARG A 326 -12.20 -20.71 -6.83
C ARG A 326 -13.53 -21.40 -7.12
N SER A 327 -13.77 -22.53 -6.46
CA SER A 327 -14.91 -23.41 -6.74
C SER A 327 -16.29 -22.75 -6.57
N LYS A 328 -16.40 -21.71 -5.74
CA LYS A 328 -17.65 -20.98 -5.46
C LYS A 328 -17.99 -19.89 -6.49
N SER A 329 -17.05 -19.49 -7.34
CA SER A 329 -17.25 -18.48 -8.38
C SER A 329 -18.03 -19.06 -9.56
N ARG A 330 -19.05 -18.33 -10.03
CA ARG A 330 -19.82 -18.74 -11.21
C ARG A 330 -18.97 -18.57 -12.48
N ILE A 331 -18.14 -17.53 -12.56
CA ILE A 331 -17.22 -17.34 -13.69
C ILE A 331 -16.22 -18.49 -13.77
N SER A 332 -15.55 -18.83 -12.66
CA SER A 332 -14.58 -19.93 -12.64
C SER A 332 -15.22 -21.26 -13.04
N GLN A 333 -16.45 -21.54 -12.60
CA GLN A 333 -17.20 -22.73 -13.02
C GLN A 333 -17.44 -22.77 -14.54
N LYS A 334 -17.88 -21.66 -15.15
CA LYS A 334 -18.12 -21.61 -16.61
C LYS A 334 -16.84 -21.73 -17.41
N LEU A 335 -15.77 -21.06 -16.99
CA LEU A 335 -14.46 -21.16 -17.63
C LEU A 335 -13.93 -22.60 -17.59
N LYS A 336 -14.05 -23.27 -16.44
CA LYS A 336 -13.67 -24.69 -16.30
C LYS A 336 -14.49 -25.61 -17.19
N ALA A 337 -15.79 -25.32 -17.34
CA ALA A 337 -16.68 -26.02 -18.26
C ALA A 337 -16.52 -25.62 -19.73
N LYS A 338 -15.61 -24.68 -20.06
CA LYS A 338 -15.43 -24.10 -21.40
C LYS A 338 -16.72 -23.53 -21.99
N GLN A 339 -17.58 -22.98 -21.13
CA GLN A 339 -18.84 -22.35 -21.52
C GLN A 339 -18.69 -20.83 -21.64
N LYS A 340 -19.42 -20.24 -22.58
CA LYS A 340 -19.49 -18.78 -22.73
C LYS A 340 -20.06 -18.12 -21.49
N ILE A 341 -19.44 -17.02 -21.07
CA ILE A 341 -19.93 -16.18 -19.98
C ILE A 341 -20.78 -15.07 -20.58
N ILE A 342 -22.05 -14.99 -20.21
CA ILE A 342 -22.97 -13.95 -20.64
C ILE A 342 -23.41 -13.14 -19.44
N THR A 343 -23.18 -11.83 -19.47
CA THR A 343 -23.54 -10.94 -18.37
C THR A 343 -24.25 -9.69 -18.86
N ILE A 344 -25.10 -9.11 -18.00
CA ILE A 344 -25.74 -7.81 -18.26
C ILE A 344 -25.32 -6.79 -17.21
N GLU A 345 -24.88 -5.61 -17.64
CA GLU A 345 -24.49 -4.53 -16.73
C GLU A 345 -25.68 -3.60 -16.42
N PHE A 346 -25.96 -3.43 -15.13
CA PHE A 346 -26.95 -2.49 -14.60
C PHE A 346 -26.29 -1.45 -13.72
N THR A 347 -26.59 -0.18 -13.97
CA THR A 347 -26.14 0.88 -13.07
C THR A 347 -26.84 0.77 -11.70
N SER A 348 -26.08 0.90 -10.63
CA SER A 348 -26.60 0.95 -9.26
C SER A 348 -27.65 2.08 -9.07
N PRO A 349 -28.74 1.85 -8.33
CA PRO A 349 -29.74 2.89 -8.05
C PRO A 349 -29.16 4.09 -7.31
N ARG A 350 -29.79 5.27 -7.46
CA ARG A 350 -29.38 6.50 -6.75
C ARG A 350 -29.91 6.61 -5.33
N GLY A 351 -30.99 5.89 -5.01
CA GLY A 351 -31.68 5.95 -3.72
C GLY A 351 -32.05 4.56 -3.22
N THR A 352 -32.84 4.52 -2.16
CA THR A 352 -33.22 3.28 -1.47
C THR A 352 -34.37 2.52 -2.12
N ASP A 353 -35.11 3.13 -3.07
CA ASP A 353 -36.12 2.44 -3.86
C ASP A 353 -35.46 1.55 -4.93
N LEU A 354 -35.50 0.24 -4.68
CA LEU A 354 -34.94 -0.79 -5.56
C LEU A 354 -35.95 -1.39 -6.54
N THR A 355 -37.19 -0.89 -6.61
CA THR A 355 -38.29 -1.52 -7.37
C THR A 355 -37.94 -1.75 -8.84
N LYS A 356 -37.42 -0.72 -9.53
CA LYS A 356 -37.03 -0.83 -10.96
C LYS A 356 -35.84 -1.77 -11.16
N PHE A 357 -34.90 -1.78 -10.22
CA PHE A 357 -33.75 -2.66 -10.27
C PHE A 357 -34.21 -4.12 -10.16
N THR A 358 -35.03 -4.45 -9.16
CA THR A 358 -35.59 -5.81 -8.97
C THR A 358 -36.45 -6.25 -10.16
N GLN A 359 -37.26 -5.36 -10.75
CA GLN A 359 -38.00 -5.66 -11.99
C GLN A 359 -37.05 -6.05 -13.13
N SER A 360 -35.95 -5.31 -13.31
CA SER A 360 -34.94 -5.62 -14.32
C SER A 360 -34.30 -6.98 -14.06
N LEU A 361 -33.96 -7.31 -12.80
CA LEU A 361 -33.43 -8.62 -12.43
C LEU A 361 -34.38 -9.77 -12.76
N GLN A 362 -35.68 -9.57 -12.53
CA GLN A 362 -36.69 -10.58 -12.81
C GLN A 362 -36.83 -10.85 -14.32
N MET A 363 -36.64 -9.83 -15.17
CA MET A 363 -36.59 -10.01 -16.62
C MET A 363 -35.38 -10.84 -17.03
N VAL A 364 -34.22 -10.58 -16.43
CA VAL A 364 -32.96 -11.25 -16.76
C VAL A 364 -32.90 -12.70 -16.24
N LYS A 365 -33.56 -12.99 -15.12
CA LYS A 365 -33.66 -14.35 -14.55
C LYS A 365 -34.17 -15.38 -15.55
N ASN A 366 -35.09 -14.98 -16.42
CA ASN A 366 -35.70 -15.87 -17.42
C ASN A 366 -34.92 -15.92 -18.74
N ALA A 367 -33.83 -15.18 -18.85
CA ALA A 367 -32.97 -15.15 -20.02
C ALA A 367 -31.69 -15.97 -19.78
N ASN A 368 -30.99 -16.33 -20.86
CA ASN A 368 -29.73 -17.08 -20.81
C ASN A 368 -28.55 -16.19 -20.34
N VAL A 369 -28.64 -15.65 -19.12
CA VAL A 369 -27.67 -14.74 -18.50
C VAL A 369 -27.10 -15.38 -17.24
N ASP A 370 -25.77 -15.36 -17.11
CA ASP A 370 -25.06 -16.04 -16.03
C ASP A 370 -24.92 -15.18 -14.78
N LEU A 371 -24.55 -13.92 -14.96
CA LEU A 371 -24.36 -12.94 -13.90
C LEU A 371 -24.80 -11.54 -14.37
N ILE A 372 -25.00 -10.64 -13.42
CA ILE A 372 -25.12 -9.20 -13.69
C ILE A 372 -23.87 -8.46 -13.22
N ASN A 373 -23.44 -7.44 -13.96
CA ASN A 373 -22.39 -6.51 -13.52
C ASN A 373 -23.02 -5.27 -12.90
N VAL A 374 -22.46 -4.78 -11.79
CA VAL A 374 -22.95 -3.57 -11.12
C VAL A 374 -21.79 -2.62 -10.87
N PRO A 375 -21.69 -1.51 -11.64
CA PRO A 375 -20.68 -0.49 -11.43
C PRO A 375 -20.83 0.24 -10.10
N ASP A 376 -19.70 0.47 -9.42
CA ASP A 376 -19.65 1.21 -8.17
C ASP A 376 -19.48 2.71 -8.40
N GLY A 377 -20.52 3.47 -8.06
CA GLY A 377 -20.53 4.92 -8.20
C GLY A 377 -20.14 5.41 -9.60
N ALA A 378 -20.74 4.83 -10.66
CA ALA A 378 -20.43 5.17 -12.06
C ALA A 378 -20.30 6.69 -12.29
N ARG A 379 -19.22 7.14 -12.95
CA ARG A 379 -18.83 8.56 -13.12
C ARG A 379 -18.66 9.31 -11.79
N ALA A 380 -18.09 8.63 -10.80
CA ALA A 380 -17.92 9.12 -9.43
C ALA A 380 -19.20 9.72 -8.80
N SER A 381 -20.36 9.13 -9.09
CA SER A 381 -21.65 9.64 -8.60
C SER A 381 -22.17 8.88 -7.37
N THR A 382 -22.81 9.60 -6.44
CA THR A 382 -23.45 8.99 -5.26
C THR A 382 -24.55 8.00 -5.68
N ARG A 383 -24.35 6.72 -5.36
CA ARG A 383 -25.26 5.60 -5.66
C ARG A 383 -25.18 4.55 -4.57
N VAL A 384 -26.12 3.61 -4.57
CA VAL A 384 -26.04 2.44 -3.69
C VAL A 384 -24.77 1.65 -4.01
N SER A 385 -24.02 1.27 -2.97
CA SER A 385 -22.80 0.45 -3.09
C SER A 385 -23.06 -0.84 -3.86
N SER A 386 -22.20 -1.14 -4.83
CA SER A 386 -22.26 -2.36 -5.63
C SER A 386 -22.19 -3.63 -4.77
N LEU A 387 -21.32 -3.66 -3.77
CA LEU A 387 -21.16 -4.79 -2.84
C LEU A 387 -22.43 -5.02 -2.00
N HIS A 388 -23.05 -3.95 -1.52
CA HIS A 388 -24.30 -4.05 -0.78
C HIS A 388 -25.46 -4.52 -1.67
N LEU A 389 -25.49 -4.11 -2.94
CA LEU A 389 -26.45 -4.64 -3.91
C LEU A 389 -26.21 -6.13 -4.19
N ALA A 390 -24.95 -6.57 -4.31
CA ALA A 390 -24.63 -7.98 -4.47
C ALA A 390 -25.11 -8.82 -3.27
N ALA A 391 -24.88 -8.34 -2.05
CA ALA A 391 -25.39 -8.96 -0.85
C ALA A 391 -26.94 -8.98 -0.81
N PHE A 392 -27.60 -7.89 -1.21
CA PHE A 392 -29.07 -7.84 -1.31
C PHE A 392 -29.61 -8.88 -2.29
N VAL A 393 -29.05 -8.95 -3.51
CA VAL A 393 -29.48 -9.92 -4.54
C VAL A 393 -29.29 -11.35 -4.08
N ASN A 394 -28.16 -11.66 -3.43
CA ASN A 394 -27.91 -12.98 -2.85
C ASN A 394 -28.95 -13.36 -1.79
N ARG A 395 -29.43 -12.42 -0.96
CA ARG A 395 -30.46 -12.67 0.06
C ARG A 395 -31.87 -12.86 -0.52
N GLN A 396 -32.17 -12.24 -1.66
CA GLN A 396 -33.48 -12.34 -2.31
C GLN A 396 -33.66 -13.66 -3.09
N ASP A 397 -32.61 -14.47 -3.20
CA ASP A 397 -32.59 -15.75 -3.93
C ASP A 397 -33.19 -15.65 -5.35
N LEU A 398 -32.85 -14.56 -6.05
CA LEU A 398 -33.37 -14.28 -7.39
C LEU A 398 -32.80 -15.22 -8.46
N GLY A 399 -31.91 -16.16 -8.12
CA GLY A 399 -31.29 -17.09 -9.06
C GLY A 399 -30.26 -16.46 -10.00
N VAL A 400 -29.91 -15.19 -9.78
CA VAL A 400 -28.89 -14.44 -10.54
C VAL A 400 -27.79 -14.01 -9.59
N LYS A 401 -26.53 -14.10 -10.02
CA LYS A 401 -25.35 -13.67 -9.25
C LYS A 401 -24.84 -12.33 -9.75
N VAL A 402 -24.16 -11.60 -8.85
CA VAL A 402 -23.70 -10.23 -9.11
C VAL A 402 -22.17 -10.20 -9.13
N ILE A 403 -21.61 -9.51 -10.11
CA ILE A 403 -20.22 -9.07 -10.18
C ILE A 403 -20.23 -7.59 -9.78
N PRO A 404 -20.07 -7.26 -8.49
CA PRO A 404 -19.88 -5.88 -8.09
C PRO A 404 -18.53 -5.39 -8.61
N HIS A 405 -18.53 -4.18 -9.18
CA HIS A 405 -17.28 -3.47 -9.41
C HIS A 405 -16.81 -2.92 -8.06
N LEU A 406 -15.51 -2.85 -7.83
CA LEU A 406 -14.93 -2.22 -6.64
C LEU A 406 -13.89 -1.19 -7.07
N THR A 407 -14.05 0.04 -6.58
CA THR A 407 -13.17 1.19 -6.91
C THR A 407 -12.25 1.55 -5.75
N THR A 408 -11.03 1.99 -6.06
CA THR A 408 -10.08 2.53 -5.07
C THR A 408 -10.18 4.05 -4.89
N ARG A 409 -10.96 4.73 -5.76
CA ARG A 409 -11.24 6.18 -5.74
C ARG A 409 -11.46 6.76 -4.34
N ASP A 410 -12.32 6.13 -3.56
CA ASP A 410 -13.00 6.71 -2.39
C ASP A 410 -12.88 5.85 -1.13
N ARG A 411 -12.04 4.80 -1.16
CA ARG A 411 -11.82 3.88 -0.03
C ARG A 411 -10.33 3.74 0.26
N ASN A 412 -9.97 3.84 1.53
CA ASN A 412 -8.61 3.58 2.00
C ASN A 412 -8.36 2.06 2.13
N LEU A 413 -7.12 1.67 2.36
CA LEU A 413 -6.72 0.26 2.48
C LEU A 413 -7.51 -0.53 3.54
N ILE A 414 -7.87 0.13 4.65
CA ILE A 414 -8.63 -0.50 5.73
C ILE A 414 -10.07 -0.78 5.26
N ALA A 415 -10.72 0.22 4.65
CA ALA A 415 -12.08 0.09 4.14
C ALA A 415 -12.16 -0.97 3.02
N LEU A 416 -11.19 -1.02 2.11
CA LEU A 416 -11.15 -2.03 1.05
C LEU A 416 -11.09 -3.45 1.60
N GLN A 417 -10.20 -3.72 2.56
CA GLN A 417 -10.10 -5.04 3.19
C GLN A 417 -11.38 -5.40 3.96
N ALA A 418 -11.94 -4.46 4.74
CA ALA A 418 -13.17 -4.69 5.48
C ALA A 418 -14.37 -5.00 4.56
N ASP A 419 -14.53 -4.22 3.48
CA ASP A 419 -15.60 -4.40 2.50
C ASP A 419 -15.49 -5.77 1.79
N LEU A 420 -14.27 -6.19 1.42
CA LEU A 420 -14.03 -7.48 0.78
C LEU A 420 -14.31 -8.65 1.73
N LEU A 421 -13.87 -8.60 2.98
CA LEU A 421 -14.21 -9.62 3.99
C LEU A 421 -15.73 -9.70 4.19
N GLY A 422 -16.41 -8.55 4.29
CA GLY A 422 -17.86 -8.47 4.36
C GLY A 422 -18.56 -9.05 3.13
N ALA A 423 -18.04 -8.79 1.93
CA ALA A 423 -18.57 -9.35 0.69
C ALA A 423 -18.44 -10.88 0.64
N SER A 424 -17.31 -11.41 1.09
CA SER A 424 -17.09 -12.86 1.18
C SER A 424 -18.10 -13.54 2.11
N ILE A 425 -18.36 -12.94 3.28
CA ILE A 425 -19.40 -13.41 4.23
C ILE A 425 -20.79 -13.40 3.58
N ASN A 426 -21.07 -12.42 2.73
CA ASN A 426 -22.34 -12.31 1.99
C ASN A 426 -22.36 -13.10 0.66
N GLN A 427 -21.48 -14.10 0.51
CA GLN A 427 -21.43 -15.04 -0.62
C GLN A 427 -21.20 -14.35 -1.97
N VAL A 428 -20.43 -13.26 -1.98
CA VAL A 428 -19.91 -12.68 -3.21
C VAL A 428 -18.60 -13.40 -3.55
N HIS A 429 -18.51 -13.94 -4.76
CA HIS A 429 -17.38 -14.74 -5.22
C HIS A 429 -16.81 -14.29 -6.56
N ASP A 430 -17.44 -13.33 -7.22
CA ASP A 430 -17.01 -12.80 -8.50
C ASP A 430 -16.93 -11.27 -8.35
N VAL A 431 -15.76 -10.66 -8.59
CA VAL A 431 -15.56 -9.20 -8.42
C VAL A 431 -14.86 -8.60 -9.62
N LEU A 432 -15.17 -7.34 -9.94
CA LEU A 432 -14.42 -6.57 -10.95
C LEU A 432 -13.67 -5.41 -10.28
N LEU A 433 -12.34 -5.47 -10.29
CA LEU A 433 -11.47 -4.53 -9.61
C LEU A 433 -11.03 -3.43 -10.58
N ILE A 434 -11.34 -2.18 -10.24
CA ILE A 434 -11.05 -1.01 -11.06
C ILE A 434 -10.50 0.14 -10.22
N THR A 435 -9.67 1.01 -10.81
CA THR A 435 -9.17 2.19 -10.09
C THR A 435 -10.32 3.17 -9.81
N GLY A 436 -11.21 3.34 -10.79
CA GLY A 436 -12.39 4.20 -10.69
C GLY A 436 -12.13 5.63 -11.15
N ASP A 437 -13.18 6.27 -11.68
CA ASP A 437 -13.17 7.64 -12.17
C ASP A 437 -12.77 8.65 -11.09
N PRO A 438 -12.01 9.72 -11.37
CA PRO A 438 -11.70 10.77 -10.39
C PRO A 438 -12.97 11.39 -9.77
N PRO A 439 -12.98 11.70 -8.44
CA PRO A 439 -14.15 12.31 -7.78
C PRO A 439 -14.66 13.59 -8.45
N LYS A 440 -13.75 14.37 -9.05
CA LYS A 440 -14.05 15.63 -9.77
C LYS A 440 -15.02 15.46 -10.95
N LEU A 441 -15.12 14.26 -11.53
CA LEU A 441 -16.08 13.96 -12.60
C LEU A 441 -17.51 13.74 -12.07
N GLY A 442 -17.65 13.56 -10.75
CA GLY A 442 -18.90 13.26 -10.07
C GLY A 442 -19.71 14.46 -9.63
N ASN A 443 -20.79 14.17 -8.89
CA ASN A 443 -21.66 15.16 -8.27
C ASN A 443 -21.08 15.73 -6.96
N SER A 444 -20.10 15.07 -6.36
CA SER A 444 -19.42 15.49 -5.12
C SER A 444 -18.00 15.97 -5.44
N ARG A 445 -17.88 17.16 -6.05
CA ARG A 445 -16.60 17.69 -6.57
C ARG A 445 -15.53 17.90 -5.50
N ASP A 446 -15.92 18.16 -4.26
CA ASP A 446 -15.02 18.37 -3.12
C ASP A 446 -14.68 17.09 -2.36
N ALA A 447 -15.16 15.93 -2.82
CA ALA A 447 -14.84 14.66 -2.18
C ALA A 447 -13.35 14.33 -2.31
N THR A 448 -12.75 13.89 -1.21
CA THR A 448 -11.34 13.48 -1.16
C THR A 448 -11.09 12.29 -2.07
N ALA A 449 -10.06 12.41 -2.91
CA ALA A 449 -9.52 11.29 -3.67
C ALA A 449 -8.59 10.49 -2.76
N VAL A 450 -8.92 9.21 -2.52
CA VAL A 450 -8.17 8.37 -1.60
C VAL A 450 -7.03 7.69 -2.35
N TYR A 451 -7.33 6.78 -3.29
CA TYR A 451 -6.34 6.14 -4.17
C TYR A 451 -5.08 5.63 -3.45
N ASP A 452 -5.21 5.11 -2.22
CA ASP A 452 -4.08 4.48 -1.49
C ASP A 452 -3.39 3.41 -2.35
N ILE A 453 -4.17 2.75 -3.21
CA ILE A 453 -3.73 1.80 -4.24
C ILE A 453 -4.55 1.99 -5.53
N ASP A 454 -4.04 1.50 -6.65
CA ASP A 454 -4.79 1.41 -7.92
C ASP A 454 -5.39 0.01 -8.14
N SER A 455 -5.98 -0.25 -9.31
CA SER A 455 -6.53 -1.58 -9.64
C SER A 455 -5.52 -2.73 -9.61
N ILE A 456 -4.23 -2.49 -9.85
CA ILE A 456 -3.18 -3.53 -9.74
C ILE A 456 -2.95 -3.86 -8.28
N GLY A 457 -2.79 -2.83 -7.43
CA GLY A 457 -2.67 -3.02 -5.98
C GLY A 457 -3.90 -3.68 -5.37
N LEU A 458 -5.10 -3.34 -5.85
CA LEU A 458 -6.35 -3.96 -5.40
C LEU A 458 -6.44 -5.42 -5.82
N THR A 459 -5.96 -5.77 -7.02
CA THR A 459 -5.83 -7.15 -7.48
C THR A 459 -4.93 -7.96 -6.55
N TYR A 460 -3.77 -7.42 -6.20
CA TYR A 460 -2.84 -8.05 -5.28
C TYR A 460 -3.44 -8.24 -3.88
N LEU A 461 -4.13 -7.21 -3.36
CA LEU A 461 -4.81 -7.26 -2.07
C LEU A 461 -5.84 -8.39 -2.03
N VAL A 462 -6.71 -8.49 -3.03
CA VAL A 462 -7.74 -9.57 -3.10
C VAL A 462 -7.09 -10.94 -3.20
N GLU A 463 -5.98 -11.06 -3.93
CA GLU A 463 -5.22 -12.31 -4.00
C GLU A 463 -4.60 -12.69 -2.64
N GLN A 464 -4.13 -11.73 -1.83
CA GLN A 464 -3.68 -12.02 -0.45
C GLN A 464 -4.82 -12.51 0.43
N LEU A 465 -6.00 -11.90 0.35
CA LEU A 465 -7.19 -12.36 1.09
C LEU A 465 -7.58 -13.78 0.69
N ASN A 466 -7.48 -14.13 -0.60
CA ASN A 466 -7.71 -15.49 -1.10
C ASN A 466 -6.68 -16.50 -0.58
N ARG A 467 -5.49 -16.04 -0.18
CA ARG A 467 -4.46 -16.85 0.49
C ARG A 467 -4.63 -16.89 2.00
N GLY A 468 -5.63 -16.19 2.54
CA GLY A 468 -5.89 -16.08 3.97
C GLY A 468 -4.93 -15.13 4.69
N LEU A 469 -4.42 -14.13 3.97
CA LEU A 469 -3.48 -13.13 4.48
C LEU A 469 -4.06 -11.72 4.37
N THR A 470 -3.73 -10.84 5.31
CA THR A 470 -3.90 -9.38 5.15
C THR A 470 -2.90 -8.85 4.12
N ILE A 471 -3.03 -7.59 3.69
CA ILE A 471 -2.04 -6.98 2.79
C ILE A 471 -0.65 -6.85 3.45
N GLN A 472 -0.58 -6.78 4.77
CA GLN A 472 0.66 -6.80 5.56
C GLN A 472 1.29 -8.21 5.67
N GLY A 473 0.56 -9.24 5.26
CA GLY A 473 1.01 -10.64 5.32
C GLY A 473 0.62 -11.38 6.59
N ASP A 474 -0.23 -10.81 7.45
CA ASP A 474 -0.70 -11.46 8.67
C ASP A 474 -1.80 -12.49 8.35
N ALA A 475 -1.77 -13.63 9.04
CA ALA A 475 -2.78 -14.67 8.87
C ALA A 475 -4.17 -14.23 9.37
N LEU A 476 -5.20 -14.41 8.52
CA LEU A 476 -6.60 -14.13 8.85
C LEU A 476 -7.30 -15.26 9.61
N GLY A 477 -6.69 -16.44 9.68
CA GLY A 477 -7.30 -17.67 10.22
C GLY A 477 -8.40 -18.27 9.33
N SER A 478 -8.74 -17.61 8.21
CA SER A 478 -9.66 -18.06 7.16
C SER A 478 -9.20 -17.46 5.83
N GLN A 479 -9.84 -17.84 4.71
CA GLN A 479 -9.51 -17.31 3.38
C GLN A 479 -10.77 -16.94 2.62
N THR A 480 -10.65 -15.96 1.72
CA THR A 480 -11.69 -15.65 0.74
C THR A 480 -11.57 -16.56 -0.50
N GLU A 481 -12.57 -16.53 -1.39
CA GLU A 481 -12.58 -17.31 -2.63
C GLU A 481 -13.13 -16.47 -3.80
N PHE A 482 -12.53 -15.30 -4.03
CA PHE A 482 -12.92 -14.39 -5.11
C PHE A 482 -12.27 -14.78 -6.44
N ALA A 483 -13.06 -14.93 -7.49
CA ALA A 483 -12.60 -14.79 -8.87
C ALA A 483 -12.33 -13.32 -9.18
N ILE A 484 -11.09 -13.04 -9.54
CA ILE A 484 -10.53 -11.71 -9.66
C ILE A 484 -10.66 -11.24 -11.11
N GLY A 485 -11.70 -10.46 -11.37
CA GLY A 485 -11.87 -9.74 -12.62
C GLY A 485 -11.14 -8.41 -12.59
N VAL A 486 -10.54 -8.01 -13.70
CA VAL A 486 -9.95 -6.67 -13.89
C VAL A 486 -10.45 -6.03 -15.17
N ALA A 487 -10.46 -4.70 -15.23
CA ALA A 487 -10.75 -3.99 -16.49
C ALA A 487 -9.54 -4.04 -17.44
N SER A 488 -9.79 -4.16 -18.74
CA SER A 488 -8.78 -4.02 -19.80
C SER A 488 -9.27 -3.05 -20.88
N ASN A 489 -8.38 -2.23 -21.44
CA ASN A 489 -8.73 -1.26 -22.50
C ASN A 489 -7.99 -1.53 -23.84
N PRO A 490 -8.53 -2.40 -24.72
CA PRO A 490 -7.98 -2.65 -26.06
C PRO A 490 -7.86 -1.42 -26.98
N THR A 491 -8.60 -0.36 -26.67
CA THR A 491 -8.68 0.92 -27.38
C THR A 491 -7.87 2.02 -26.72
N ALA A 492 -7.00 1.69 -25.74
CA ALA A 492 -6.16 2.67 -25.07
C ALA A 492 -5.26 3.44 -26.06
N ILE A 493 -5.21 4.77 -25.90
CA ILE A 493 -4.37 5.67 -26.71
C ILE A 493 -2.90 5.25 -26.61
N ASN A 494 -2.44 4.96 -25.39
CA ASN A 494 -1.11 4.40 -25.14
C ASN A 494 -1.22 2.90 -24.86
N LEU A 495 -1.26 2.12 -25.94
CA LEU A 495 -1.41 0.66 -25.88
C LEU A 495 -0.24 -0.04 -25.16
N GLU A 496 0.99 0.47 -25.30
CA GLU A 496 2.17 -0.12 -24.64
C GLU A 496 2.11 0.03 -23.11
N LEU A 497 1.67 1.20 -22.63
CA LEU A 497 1.42 1.40 -21.19
C LEU A 497 0.30 0.49 -20.68
N GLU A 498 -0.79 0.36 -21.43
CA GLU A 498 -1.92 -0.50 -21.04
C GLU A 498 -1.50 -1.99 -21.01
N LEU A 499 -0.65 -2.44 -21.93
CA LEU A 499 -0.08 -3.80 -21.93
C LEU A 499 0.85 -4.04 -20.73
N LYS A 500 1.68 -3.06 -20.38
CA LYS A 500 2.53 -3.13 -19.17
C LYS A 500 1.67 -3.22 -17.91
N ARG A 501 0.62 -2.40 -17.80
CA ARG A 501 -0.34 -2.45 -16.69
C ARG A 501 -1.13 -3.76 -16.67
N TRP A 502 -1.47 -4.31 -17.84
CA TRP A 502 -2.10 -5.61 -17.98
C TRP A 502 -1.20 -6.73 -17.43
N GLN A 503 0.09 -6.74 -17.78
CA GLN A 503 1.05 -7.70 -17.23
C GLN A 503 1.06 -7.64 -15.69
N TYR A 504 1.13 -6.44 -15.09
CA TYR A 504 1.08 -6.33 -13.63
C TYR A 504 -0.24 -6.82 -13.02
N LYS A 505 -1.39 -6.59 -13.67
CA LYS A 505 -2.66 -7.17 -13.20
C LYS A 505 -2.61 -8.71 -13.21
N VAL A 506 -2.03 -9.29 -14.26
CA VAL A 506 -1.88 -10.74 -14.39
C VAL A 506 -0.95 -11.31 -13.32
N GLU A 507 0.20 -10.68 -13.08
CA GLU A 507 1.15 -11.05 -12.03
C GLU A 507 0.56 -10.91 -10.62
N SER A 508 -0.30 -9.91 -10.41
CA SER A 508 -1.03 -9.68 -9.15
C SER A 508 -2.17 -10.66 -8.89
N GLY A 509 -2.53 -11.54 -9.83
CA GLY A 509 -3.52 -12.60 -9.63
C GLY A 509 -4.83 -12.45 -10.40
N ALA A 510 -4.89 -11.62 -11.45
CA ALA A 510 -6.09 -11.50 -12.28
C ALA A 510 -6.44 -12.83 -13.01
N ASP A 511 -7.72 -13.20 -12.95
CA ASP A 511 -8.25 -14.44 -13.52
C ASP A 511 -8.94 -14.25 -14.85
N PHE A 512 -9.63 -13.13 -15.00
CA PHE A 512 -10.37 -12.78 -16.19
C PHE A 512 -10.38 -11.26 -16.37
N ALA A 513 -10.71 -10.83 -17.59
CA ALA A 513 -10.88 -9.43 -17.92
C ALA A 513 -12.32 -9.13 -18.35
N ILE A 514 -12.76 -7.92 -18.05
CA ILE A 514 -13.89 -7.28 -18.75
C ILE A 514 -13.34 -6.09 -19.53
N THR A 515 -13.61 -6.04 -20.83
CA THR A 515 -13.16 -4.92 -21.67
C THR A 515 -14.10 -3.73 -21.54
N GLN A 516 -13.59 -2.53 -21.84
CA GLN A 516 -14.47 -1.44 -22.29
C GLN A 516 -15.25 -1.84 -23.57
N PRO A 517 -16.35 -1.16 -23.91
CA PRO A 517 -17.12 -1.46 -25.12
C PRO A 517 -16.26 -1.53 -26.38
N ILE A 518 -16.37 -2.64 -27.12
CA ILE A 518 -15.67 -2.86 -28.39
C ILE A 518 -16.68 -2.75 -29.54
N TYR A 519 -16.29 -2.03 -30.59
CA TYR A 519 -17.09 -1.84 -31.79
C TYR A 519 -16.37 -2.31 -33.08
N GLU A 520 -15.18 -2.90 -32.96
CA GLU A 520 -14.42 -3.46 -34.08
C GLU A 520 -13.69 -4.73 -33.66
N ARG A 521 -13.80 -5.78 -34.48
CA ARG A 521 -13.20 -7.09 -34.23
C ARG A 521 -11.68 -7.01 -34.14
N GLU A 522 -11.07 -6.31 -35.08
CA GLU A 522 -9.62 -6.18 -35.27
C GLU A 522 -8.95 -5.57 -34.04
N THR A 523 -9.65 -4.67 -33.36
CA THR A 523 -9.17 -4.03 -32.12
C THR A 523 -8.96 -5.06 -31.01
N PHE A 524 -9.90 -5.99 -30.83
CA PHE A 524 -9.74 -7.06 -29.84
C PHE A 524 -8.69 -8.09 -30.29
N LEU A 525 -8.65 -8.46 -31.56
CA LEU A 525 -7.66 -9.43 -32.07
C LEU A 525 -6.23 -8.92 -31.87
N ARG A 526 -5.98 -7.65 -32.18
CA ARG A 526 -4.68 -7.00 -31.93
C ARG A 526 -4.32 -7.02 -30.45
N TRP A 527 -5.28 -6.76 -29.56
CA TRP A 527 -5.06 -6.84 -28.12
C TRP A 527 -4.70 -8.26 -27.68
N LYS A 528 -5.51 -9.25 -28.07
CA LYS A 528 -5.30 -10.67 -27.76
C LYS A 528 -3.90 -11.13 -28.20
N ASP A 529 -3.51 -10.81 -29.44
CA ASP A 529 -2.18 -11.13 -29.97
C ASP A 529 -1.05 -10.51 -29.13
N LYS A 530 -1.13 -9.19 -28.86
CA LYS A 530 -0.13 -8.48 -28.05
C LYS A 530 -0.04 -8.96 -26.60
N THR A 531 -1.13 -9.46 -26.00
CA THR A 531 -1.07 -10.00 -24.64
C THR A 531 -0.32 -11.33 -24.54
N GLY A 532 -0.24 -12.12 -25.63
CA GLY A 532 0.55 -13.34 -25.71
C GLY A 532 0.36 -14.29 -24.52
N ALA A 533 1.45 -14.66 -23.85
CA ALA A 533 1.43 -15.55 -22.68
C ALA A 533 0.69 -14.96 -21.47
N ASN A 534 0.51 -13.64 -21.41
CA ASN A 534 -0.25 -12.94 -20.37
C ASN A 534 -1.75 -12.90 -20.67
N TYR A 535 -2.23 -13.54 -21.73
CA TYR A 535 -3.67 -13.64 -21.98
C TYR A 535 -4.39 -14.31 -20.80
N ARG A 536 -5.55 -13.77 -20.45
CA ARG A 536 -6.51 -14.36 -19.52
C ARG A 536 -7.88 -14.40 -20.21
N PRO A 537 -8.82 -15.24 -19.77
CA PRO A 537 -10.19 -15.21 -20.28
C PRO A 537 -10.76 -13.78 -20.37
N HIS A 538 -11.26 -13.38 -21.53
CA HIS A 538 -11.84 -12.05 -21.77
C HIS A 538 -13.35 -12.13 -21.99
N VAL A 539 -14.07 -11.32 -21.21
CA VAL A 539 -15.49 -11.01 -21.39
C VAL A 539 -15.58 -9.64 -22.09
N ILE A 540 -16.05 -9.61 -23.33
CA ILE A 540 -16.05 -8.41 -24.15
C ILE A 540 -17.21 -7.49 -23.77
N GLY A 541 -16.91 -6.24 -23.45
CA GLY A 541 -17.91 -5.20 -23.24
C GLY A 541 -18.66 -4.89 -24.54
N ILE A 542 -19.99 -4.90 -24.49
CA ILE A 542 -20.89 -4.60 -25.60
C ILE A 542 -21.88 -3.54 -25.13
N TRP A 543 -21.91 -2.40 -25.81
CA TRP A 543 -22.86 -1.32 -25.50
C TRP A 543 -23.75 -1.05 -26.71
N PRO A 544 -25.03 -1.47 -26.69
CA PRO A 544 -25.98 -1.16 -27.75
C PRO A 544 -26.37 0.33 -27.70
N PHE A 545 -26.33 1.00 -28.85
CA PHE A 545 -26.78 2.38 -28.96
C PHE A 545 -28.30 2.47 -28.92
N VAL A 546 -28.83 3.48 -28.24
CA VAL A 546 -30.29 3.76 -28.20
C VAL A 546 -30.71 4.94 -29.06
N SER A 547 -29.75 5.74 -29.55
CA SER A 547 -29.96 6.88 -30.44
C SER A 547 -28.64 7.33 -31.07
N TYR A 548 -28.70 8.13 -32.13
CA TYR A 548 -27.52 8.74 -32.74
C TYR A 548 -26.73 9.62 -31.73
N LYS A 549 -27.43 10.45 -30.95
CA LYS A 549 -26.82 11.25 -29.87
C LYS A 549 -26.09 10.40 -28.83
N ASN A 550 -26.64 9.22 -28.50
CA ASN A 550 -25.95 8.30 -27.59
C ASN A 550 -24.68 7.74 -28.23
N ALA A 551 -24.68 7.43 -29.52
CA ALA A 551 -23.49 7.00 -30.24
C ALA A 551 -22.42 8.09 -30.32
N GLU A 552 -22.80 9.35 -30.60
CA GLU A 552 -21.86 10.49 -30.59
C GLU A 552 -21.24 10.72 -29.21
N PHE A 553 -22.05 10.65 -28.14
CA PHE A 553 -21.55 10.74 -26.77
C PHE A 553 -20.49 9.64 -26.48
N MET A 554 -20.76 8.39 -26.87
CA MET A 554 -19.80 7.30 -26.71
C MET A 554 -18.53 7.51 -27.53
N ALA A 555 -18.64 8.09 -28.73
CA ALA A 555 -17.50 8.32 -29.63
C ALA A 555 -16.59 9.47 -29.19
N HIS A 556 -17.14 10.50 -28.55
CA HIS A 556 -16.43 11.76 -28.31
C HIS A 556 -16.23 12.11 -26.83
N GLU A 557 -17.08 11.62 -25.94
CA GLU A 557 -17.09 12.05 -24.53
C GLU A 557 -16.72 10.93 -23.54
N VAL A 558 -16.65 9.67 -23.98
CA VAL A 558 -16.32 8.53 -23.11
C VAL A 558 -14.85 8.14 -23.30
N PRO A 559 -13.96 8.43 -22.31
CA PRO A 559 -12.55 8.12 -22.44
C PRO A 559 -12.30 6.62 -22.60
N GLY A 560 -11.46 6.27 -23.57
CA GLY A 560 -11.07 4.89 -23.82
C GLY A 560 -12.03 4.10 -24.70
N VAL A 561 -13.15 4.68 -25.16
CA VAL A 561 -14.04 4.04 -26.14
C VAL A 561 -13.73 4.56 -27.54
N TYR A 562 -13.66 3.65 -28.51
CA TYR A 562 -13.55 3.99 -29.93
C TYR A 562 -14.78 3.48 -30.68
N VAL A 563 -15.53 4.39 -31.29
CA VAL A 563 -16.67 4.07 -32.15
C VAL A 563 -16.27 4.29 -33.61
N PRO A 564 -16.33 3.27 -34.47
CA PRO A 564 -15.92 3.38 -35.86
C PRO A 564 -16.94 4.17 -36.68
N HIS A 565 -16.44 4.78 -37.77
CA HIS A 565 -17.26 5.69 -38.58
C HIS A 565 -18.51 5.02 -39.16
N TRP A 566 -18.40 3.75 -39.59
CA TRP A 566 -19.53 3.01 -40.15
C TRP A 566 -20.67 2.84 -39.13
N ALA A 567 -20.37 2.72 -37.84
CA ALA A 567 -21.38 2.60 -36.80
C ALA A 567 -22.10 3.94 -36.59
N LEU A 568 -21.37 5.05 -36.59
CA LEU A 568 -21.94 6.40 -36.53
C LEU A 568 -22.80 6.70 -37.76
N GLU A 569 -22.33 6.37 -38.96
CA GLU A 569 -23.11 6.51 -40.20
C GLU A 569 -24.39 5.69 -40.18
N LYS A 570 -24.34 4.44 -39.69
CA LYS A 570 -25.53 3.60 -39.58
C LYS A 570 -26.55 4.23 -38.64
N MET A 571 -26.10 4.80 -37.52
CA MET A 571 -26.97 5.48 -36.56
C MET A 571 -27.52 6.82 -37.09
N SER A 572 -26.75 7.58 -37.87
CA SER A 572 -27.20 8.88 -38.40
C SER A 572 -28.33 8.75 -39.41
N ARG A 573 -28.34 7.67 -40.21
CA ARG A 573 -29.40 7.38 -41.19
C ARG A 573 -30.77 7.12 -40.57
N VAL A 574 -30.82 6.80 -39.27
CA VAL A 574 -32.05 6.49 -38.53
C VAL A 574 -32.31 7.44 -37.36
N GLN A 575 -31.59 8.58 -37.31
CA GLN A 575 -31.59 9.49 -36.15
C GLN A 575 -32.97 10.07 -35.79
N ASP A 576 -33.87 10.20 -36.77
CA ASP A 576 -35.20 10.80 -36.61
C ASP A 576 -36.28 9.77 -36.25
N ASP A 577 -35.95 8.47 -36.22
CA ASP A 577 -36.86 7.39 -35.83
C ASP A 577 -36.33 6.67 -34.58
N PRO A 578 -36.94 6.89 -33.39
CA PRO A 578 -36.51 6.26 -32.15
C PRO A 578 -36.54 4.72 -32.16
N VAL A 579 -37.51 4.12 -32.85
CA VAL A 579 -37.64 2.64 -32.90
C VAL A 579 -36.58 2.07 -33.82
N ALA A 580 -36.40 2.67 -35.00
CA ALA A 580 -35.34 2.27 -35.93
C ALA A 580 -33.94 2.51 -35.34
N SER A 581 -33.74 3.59 -34.57
CA SER A 581 -32.49 3.89 -33.85
C SER A 581 -32.11 2.78 -32.87
N VAL A 582 -33.04 2.35 -32.01
CA VAL A 582 -32.77 1.25 -31.06
C VAL A 582 -32.47 -0.04 -31.82
N LYS A 583 -33.25 -0.34 -32.87
CA LYS A 583 -33.03 -1.53 -33.70
C LYS A 583 -31.64 -1.52 -34.35
N ALA A 584 -31.22 -0.40 -34.94
CA ALA A 584 -29.92 -0.26 -35.56
C ALA A 584 -28.77 -0.43 -34.55
N GLY A 585 -28.90 0.13 -33.34
CA GLY A 585 -27.92 -0.03 -32.28
C GLY A 585 -27.81 -1.47 -31.76
N VAL A 586 -28.93 -2.18 -31.63
CA VAL A 586 -28.97 -3.61 -31.32
C VAL A 586 -28.29 -4.43 -32.42
N GLU A 587 -28.57 -4.13 -33.69
CA GLU A 587 -27.92 -4.80 -34.83
C GLU A 587 -26.39 -4.60 -34.84
N ILE A 588 -25.91 -3.40 -34.51
CA ILE A 588 -24.47 -3.11 -34.39
C ILE A 588 -23.86 -3.98 -33.29
N ALA A 589 -24.45 -3.99 -32.10
CA ALA A 589 -23.98 -4.80 -30.98
C ALA A 589 -23.98 -6.31 -31.30
N ALA A 590 -25.06 -6.81 -31.90
CA ALA A 590 -25.20 -8.20 -32.31
C ALA A 590 -24.16 -8.61 -33.38
N THR A 591 -23.85 -7.72 -34.32
CA THR A 591 -22.82 -7.97 -35.34
C THR A 591 -21.45 -8.20 -34.69
N ILE A 592 -21.05 -7.30 -33.79
CA ILE A 592 -19.77 -7.41 -33.08
C ILE A 592 -19.71 -8.66 -32.20
N MET A 593 -20.81 -9.02 -31.53
CA MET A 593 -20.88 -10.25 -30.75
C MET A 593 -20.68 -11.50 -31.61
N LYS A 594 -21.30 -11.55 -32.80
CA LYS A 594 -21.14 -12.67 -33.74
C LYS A 594 -19.70 -12.76 -34.26
N ASP A 595 -19.10 -11.62 -34.61
CA ASP A 595 -17.73 -11.55 -35.13
C ASP A 595 -16.67 -11.96 -34.12
N LEU A 596 -16.94 -11.73 -32.83
CA LEU A 596 -16.03 -12.08 -31.72
C LEU A 596 -16.40 -13.40 -31.03
N TRP A 597 -17.44 -14.10 -31.46
CA TRP A 597 -17.97 -15.28 -30.76
C TRP A 597 -16.92 -16.39 -30.60
N SER A 598 -16.07 -16.64 -31.59
CA SER A 598 -15.01 -17.66 -31.49
C SER A 598 -13.73 -17.15 -30.82
N GLU A 599 -13.64 -15.86 -30.50
CA GLU A 599 -12.36 -15.21 -30.16
C GLU A 599 -12.19 -14.90 -28.67
N CYS A 600 -13.27 -14.86 -27.91
CA CYS A 600 -13.29 -14.53 -26.48
C CYS A 600 -13.94 -15.63 -25.63
N GLU A 601 -14.08 -15.42 -24.32
CA GLU A 601 -14.75 -16.34 -23.40
C GLU A 601 -16.15 -15.87 -23.00
N GLY A 602 -16.52 -14.63 -23.33
CA GLY A 602 -17.84 -14.11 -22.98
C GLY A 602 -18.14 -12.70 -23.46
N PHE A 603 -19.32 -12.21 -23.08
CA PHE A 603 -19.81 -10.87 -23.37
C PHE A 603 -20.47 -10.23 -22.13
N ALA A 604 -20.19 -8.95 -21.91
CA ALA A 604 -20.80 -8.10 -20.91
C ALA A 604 -21.62 -7.02 -21.61
N ILE A 605 -22.94 -7.20 -21.65
CA ILE A 605 -23.86 -6.33 -22.39
C ILE A 605 -24.41 -5.26 -21.45
N SER A 606 -24.15 -3.99 -21.74
CA SER A 606 -24.72 -2.92 -20.93
C SER A 606 -26.20 -2.73 -21.22
N ALA A 607 -26.99 -2.45 -20.17
CA ALA A 607 -28.38 -2.01 -20.28
C ALA A 607 -28.42 -0.46 -20.30
N PRO A 608 -28.33 0.17 -21.49
CA PRO A 608 -28.24 1.63 -21.59
C PRO A 608 -29.46 2.29 -20.94
N LEU A 609 -29.21 3.27 -20.07
CA LEU A 609 -30.25 3.99 -19.32
C LEU A 609 -31.16 3.08 -18.47
N GLY A 610 -30.68 1.87 -18.10
CA GLY A 610 -31.44 0.89 -17.34
C GLY A 610 -32.47 0.10 -18.17
N ARG A 611 -32.39 0.14 -19.50
CA ARG A 611 -33.30 -0.55 -20.41
C ARG A 611 -32.89 -2.00 -20.60
N ALA A 612 -33.29 -2.86 -19.67
CA ALA A 612 -33.01 -4.31 -19.69
C ALA A 612 -33.48 -4.96 -21.01
N GLU A 613 -34.61 -4.50 -21.55
CA GLU A 613 -35.18 -5.00 -22.80
C GLU A 613 -34.24 -4.86 -24.00
N VAL A 614 -33.43 -3.80 -24.04
CA VAL A 614 -32.47 -3.56 -25.13
C VAL A 614 -31.32 -4.56 -25.05
N ALA A 615 -30.79 -4.81 -23.85
CA ALA A 615 -29.74 -5.80 -23.65
C ALA A 615 -30.22 -7.23 -23.96
N LEU A 616 -31.47 -7.56 -23.59
CA LEU A 616 -32.09 -8.85 -23.91
C LEU A 616 -32.33 -9.03 -25.41
N GLU A 617 -32.66 -7.97 -26.14
CA GLU A 617 -32.81 -8.03 -27.61
C GLU A 617 -31.49 -8.35 -28.30
N VAL A 618 -30.37 -7.82 -27.80
CA VAL A 618 -29.04 -8.19 -28.28
C VAL A 618 -28.79 -9.70 -28.09
N LEU A 619 -29.20 -10.27 -26.95
CA LEU A 619 -28.99 -11.71 -26.67
C LEU A 619 -29.76 -12.64 -27.59
N LYS A 620 -30.92 -12.24 -28.10
CA LYS A 620 -31.68 -13.04 -29.07
C LYS A 620 -30.90 -13.34 -30.35
N CYS A 621 -29.81 -12.61 -30.63
CA CYS A 621 -28.95 -12.92 -31.77
C CYS A 621 -28.13 -14.21 -31.61
N LEU A 622 -28.12 -14.79 -30.41
CA LEU A 622 -27.44 -16.02 -30.03
C LEU A 622 -28.37 -17.25 -30.04
N GLU A 623 -29.67 -17.04 -30.16
CA GLU A 623 -30.69 -18.07 -30.43
C GLU A 623 -30.76 -18.35 -31.93
#